data_AF-A0A933LLQ7-F1
#
_entry.id   AF-A0A933LLQ7-F1
#
_cell.length_a   1.000
_cell.length_b   1.000
_cell.length_c   1.000
_cell.angle_alpha   90.00
_cell.angle_beta   90.00
_cell.angle_gamma   90.00
#
_symmetry.space_group_name_H-M   'P 1'
#
loop_
_entity.id
_entity.type
_entity.pdbx_description
1 polymer ?
#
loop_
_entity_poly.entity_id
_entity_poly.type
_entity_poly.pdbx_seq_one_letter_code
_entity_poly.pdbx_strand_id
1 'polypeptide(L)'
;MGSVRILSEADVRRLVSPLEAQVAVEEAFRDFANGVSRMAPRVTVPIPEAGGNIRILPAVKVLATPRRLPPPPGYLGVKVYTGYVGPVFRDLEKGRF
;
A
#
# COMPACT_ATOMS: atom_id res chain seq x y z
N MET A 1 -9.21 -26.01 3.81
CA MET A 1 -9.33 -24.86 2.89
C MET A 1 -9.21 -23.59 3.70
N GLY A 2 -8.34 -22.66 3.33
CA GLY A 2 -8.24 -21.37 4.04
C GLY A 2 -9.48 -20.53 3.78
N SER A 3 -10.07 -19.95 4.83
CA SER A 3 -11.17 -18.98 4.68
C SER A 3 -10.59 -17.61 4.34
N VAL A 4 -11.10 -16.96 3.29
CA VAL A 4 -10.73 -15.58 2.95
C VAL A 4 -11.65 -14.63 3.72
N ARG A 5 -11.05 -13.71 4.51
CA ARG A 5 -11.80 -12.63 5.17
C ARG A 5 -11.92 -11.45 4.22
N ILE A 6 -13.14 -10.98 4.02
CA ILE A 6 -13.45 -9.79 3.22
C ILE A 6 -13.83 -8.67 4.19
N LEU A 7 -13.22 -7.50 4.02
CA LEU A 7 -13.51 -6.30 4.79
C LEU A 7 -13.98 -5.20 3.84
N SER A 8 -15.12 -4.58 4.15
CA SER A 8 -15.57 -3.39 3.45
C SER A 8 -14.78 -2.16 3.91
N GLU A 9 -14.91 -1.04 3.19
CA GLU A 9 -14.33 0.23 3.61
C GLU A 9 -14.85 0.65 5.00
N ALA A 10 -16.14 0.44 5.27
CA ALA A 10 -16.75 0.78 6.56
C ALA A 10 -16.17 -0.07 7.70
N ASP A 11 -15.85 -1.34 7.46
CA ASP A 11 -15.18 -2.19 8.43
C ASP A 11 -13.78 -1.67 8.74
N VAL A 12 -12.99 -1.37 7.71
CA VAL A 12 -11.62 -0.86 7.86
C VAL A 12 -11.60 0.47 8.63
N ARG A 13 -12.52 1.40 8.33
CA ARG A 13 -12.63 2.69 9.03
C ARG A 13 -12.90 2.56 10.53
N ARG A 14 -13.50 1.45 10.97
CA ARG A 14 -13.79 1.19 12.39
C ARG A 14 -12.68 0.41 13.09
N LEU A 15 -11.82 -0.26 12.34
CA LEU A 15 -10.78 -1.16 12.87
C LEU A 15 -9.42 -0.48 13.07
N VAL A 16 -9.16 0.64 12.40
CA VAL A 16 -7.87 1.31 12.43
C VAL A 16 -8.06 2.80 12.67
N SER A 17 -7.52 3.31 13.77
CA SER A 17 -7.46 4.74 14.05
C SER A 17 -6.30 5.42 13.29
N PRO A 18 -6.35 6.75 13.10
CA PRO A 18 -5.24 7.49 12.49
C PRO A 18 -3.91 7.33 13.23
N LEU A 19 -3.94 7.25 14.57
CA LEU A 19 -2.73 7.09 15.38
C LEU A 19 -2.09 5.71 15.18
N GLU A 20 -2.90 4.64 15.18
CA GLU A 20 -2.41 3.29 14.91
C GLU A 20 -1.83 3.19 13.49
N ALA A 21 -2.46 3.84 12.51
CA ALA A 21 -1.95 3.90 11.15
C ALA A 21 -0.59 4.60 11.09
N GLN A 22 -0.42 5.72 11.80
CA GLN A 22 0.86 6.43 11.85
C GLN A 22 1.97 5.55 12.44
N VAL A 23 1.74 4.94 13.60
CA VAL A 23 2.72 4.06 14.26
C VAL A 23 3.11 2.90 13.36
N ALA A 24 2.13 2.25 12.72
CA ALA A 24 2.38 1.15 11.80
C ALA A 24 3.22 1.57 10.57
N VAL A 25 3.01 2.79 10.07
CA VAL A 25 3.79 3.35 8.95
C VAL A 25 5.23 3.65 9.37
N GLU A 26 5.44 4.26 10.53
CA GLU A 26 6.78 4.52 11.09
C GLU A 26 7.56 3.21 11.28
N GLU A 27 6.91 2.19 11.82
CA GLU A 27 7.50 0.85 11.96
C GLU A 27 7.82 0.23 10.60
N ALA A 28 6.94 0.36 9.59
CA ALA A 28 7.19 -0.18 8.26
C ALA A 28 8.42 0.47 7.60
N PHE A 29 8.62 1.78 7.77
CA PHE A 29 9.83 2.45 7.29
C PHE A 29 11.08 1.97 8.01
N ARG A 30 11.01 1.81 9.34
CA ARG A 30 12.12 1.26 10.14
C ARG A 30 12.46 -0.17 9.70
N ASP A 31 11.45 -1.00 9.51
CA ASP A 31 11.63 -2.39 9.05
C ASP A 31 12.25 -2.46 7.66
N PHE A 32 11.84 -1.58 6.75
CA PHE A 32 12.44 -1.49 5.41
C PHE A 32 13.91 -1.07 5.47
N ALA A 33 14.23 -0.04 6.26
CA ALA A 33 15.62 0.42 6.44
C ALA A 33 16.53 -0.66 7.05
N ASN A 34 15.98 -1.49 7.94
CA ASN A 34 16.69 -2.59 8.59
C ASN A 34 16.70 -3.90 7.76
N GLY A 35 16.17 -3.89 6.54
CA GLY A 35 16.12 -5.09 5.68
C GLY A 35 15.16 -6.18 6.16
N VAL A 36 14.28 -5.88 7.11
CA VAL A 36 13.22 -6.76 7.62
C VAL A 36 12.08 -6.82 6.60
N SER A 37 11.73 -5.68 6.01
CA SER A 37 10.72 -5.60 4.96
C SER A 37 11.36 -5.46 3.58
N ARG A 38 10.68 -5.98 2.55
CA ARG A 38 11.06 -5.82 1.14
C ARG A 38 9.87 -5.29 0.36
N MET A 39 10.14 -4.38 -0.57
CA MET A 39 9.17 -3.85 -1.49
C MET A 39 9.72 -4.04 -2.90
N ALA A 40 9.01 -4.79 -3.75
CA ALA A 40 9.40 -4.89 -5.15
C ALA A 40 9.02 -3.59 -5.88
N PRO A 41 9.66 -3.27 -7.02
CA PRO A 41 9.26 -2.13 -7.82
C PRO A 41 7.77 -2.14 -8.13
N ARG A 42 7.12 -0.96 -8.07
CA ARG A 42 5.72 -0.83 -8.47
C ARG A 42 5.55 -1.22 -9.95
N VAL A 43 4.47 -1.92 -10.26
CA VAL A 43 4.06 -2.17 -11.65
C VAL A 43 2.99 -1.14 -12.02
N THR A 44 3.14 -0.49 -13.17
CA THR A 44 2.16 0.46 -13.71
C THR A 44 1.65 -0.05 -15.04
N VAL A 45 0.34 -0.25 -15.14
CA VAL A 45 -0.35 -0.66 -16.37
C VAL A 45 -1.12 0.55 -16.89
N PRO A 46 -0.71 1.17 -18.01
CA PRO A 46 -1.44 2.29 -18.58
C PRO A 46 -2.81 1.84 -19.10
N ILE A 47 -3.81 2.72 -19.01
CA ILE A 47 -5.12 2.59 -19.65
C ILE A 47 -5.32 3.84 -20.52
N PRO A 48 -4.79 3.84 -21.75
CA PRO A 48 -4.79 5.03 -22.61
C PRO A 48 -6.18 5.60 -22.87
N GLU A 49 -7.17 4.74 -23.10
CA GLU A 49 -8.55 5.10 -23.43
C GLU A 49 -9.24 5.84 -22.29
N ALA A 50 -8.82 5.56 -21.06
CA ALA A 50 -9.32 6.20 -19.85
C ALA A 50 -8.37 7.29 -19.34
N GLY A 51 -7.31 7.69 -20.07
CA GLY A 51 -6.34 8.69 -19.58
C GLY A 51 -5.78 8.35 -18.18
N GLY A 52 -5.64 7.07 -17.86
CA GLY A 52 -5.38 6.59 -16.51
C GLY A 52 -4.34 5.46 -16.47
N ASN A 53 -4.15 4.90 -15.28
CA ASN A 53 -3.32 3.72 -15.05
C ASN A 53 -3.82 2.90 -13.87
N ILE A 54 -3.50 1.61 -13.87
CA ILE A 54 -3.53 0.75 -12.68
C ILE A 54 -2.13 0.68 -12.11
N ARG A 55 -2.02 0.80 -10.78
CA ARG A 55 -0.77 0.65 -10.04
C ARG A 55 -0.87 -0.54 -9.09
N ILE A 56 0.12 -1.40 -9.16
CA ILE A 56 0.25 -2.61 -8.34
C ILE A 56 1.50 -2.45 -7.47
N LEU A 57 1.31 -2.47 -6.15
CA LEU A 57 2.34 -2.23 -5.15
C LEU A 57 2.45 -3.46 -4.24
N PRO A 58 3.35 -4.42 -4.55
CA PRO A 58 3.63 -5.56 -3.69
C PRO A 58 4.64 -5.21 -2.59
N ALA A 59 4.37 -5.69 -1.37
CA ALA A 59 5.30 -5.57 -0.25
C ALA A 59 5.23 -6.83 0.64
N VAL A 60 6.36 -7.19 1.22
CA VAL A 60 6.47 -8.29 2.17
C VAL A 60 7.22 -7.82 3.41
N LYS A 61 6.66 -8.11 4.59
CA LYS A 61 7.39 -8.02 5.86
C LYS A 61 7.96 -9.40 6.14
N VAL A 62 9.26 -9.55 5.85
CA VAL A 62 9.99 -10.79 6.05
C VAL A 62 10.46 -10.84 7.51
N LEU A 63 10.60 -12.02 8.08
CA LEU A 63 11.28 -12.15 9.36
C LEU A 63 12.73 -11.68 9.21
N ALA A 64 13.19 -10.83 10.13
CA ALA A 64 14.60 -10.48 10.23
C ALA A 64 15.43 -11.75 10.42
N THR A 65 16.51 -11.90 9.65
CA THR A 65 17.56 -12.88 9.92
C THR A 65 18.70 -12.13 10.63
N PRO A 66 19.13 -12.51 11.85
CA PRO A 66 18.77 -13.70 12.62
C PRO A 66 17.40 -13.60 13.32
N ARG A 67 16.73 -14.76 13.46
CA ARG A 67 15.34 -14.88 13.94
C ARG A 67 15.22 -14.50 15.43
N ARG A 68 14.37 -13.52 15.77
CA ARG A 68 13.79 -13.42 17.12
C ARG A 68 12.82 -14.59 17.36
N LEU A 69 12.86 -15.17 18.55
CA LEU A 69 11.92 -16.23 18.99
C LEU A 69 10.99 -15.67 20.08
N PRO A 70 9.66 -15.74 19.92
CA PRO A 70 8.93 -16.22 18.74
C PRO A 70 8.99 -15.23 17.56
N PRO A 71 8.88 -15.71 16.31
CA PRO A 71 8.85 -14.84 15.14
C PRO A 71 7.60 -13.95 15.15
N PRO A 72 7.71 -12.63 14.92
CA PRO A 72 6.53 -11.81 14.67
C PRO A 72 5.80 -12.31 13.41
N PRO A 73 4.48 -12.11 13.28
CA PRO A 73 3.74 -12.55 12.10
C PRO A 73 4.31 -11.90 10.82
N GLY A 74 4.65 -12.72 9.84
CA GLY A 74 5.02 -12.24 8.50
C GLY A 74 3.78 -11.96 7.68
N TYR A 75 3.78 -10.87 6.92
CA TYR A 75 2.67 -10.49 6.05
C TYR A 75 3.16 -10.27 4.62
N LEU A 76 2.43 -10.81 3.66
CA LEU A 76 2.54 -10.50 2.24
C LEU A 76 1.28 -9.74 1.82
N GLY A 77 1.46 -8.56 1.25
CA GLY A 77 0.34 -7.72 0.80
C GLY A 77 0.58 -7.14 -0.59
N VAL A 78 -0.50 -6.93 -1.33
CA VAL A 78 -0.49 -6.23 -2.62
C VAL A 78 -1.58 -5.18 -2.60
N LYS A 79 -1.21 -3.92 -2.81
CA LYS A 79 -2.19 -2.84 -3.04
C LYS A 79 -2.37 -2.65 -4.54
N VAL A 80 -3.61 -2.73 -5.01
CA VAL A 80 -4.00 -2.40 -6.38
C VAL A 80 -4.87 -1.15 -6.33
N TYR A 81 -4.53 -0.11 -7.06
CA TYR A 81 -5.36 1.08 -7.17
C TYR A 81 -5.22 1.73 -8.55
N THR A 82 -6.25 2.46 -8.96
CA THR A 82 -6.24 3.22 -10.21
C THR A 82 -5.73 4.64 -9.95
N GLY A 83 -4.80 5.11 -10.76
CA GLY A 83 -4.49 6.52 -10.92
C GLY A 83 -5.20 7.06 -12.15
N TYR A 84 -6.35 7.70 -11.96
CA TYR A 84 -7.06 8.42 -13.02
C TYR A 84 -6.83 9.92 -12.83
N VAL A 85 -6.25 10.57 -13.84
CA VAL A 85 -6.13 12.03 -13.90
C VAL A 85 -7.16 12.52 -14.90
N GLY A 86 -8.44 12.42 -14.53
CA GLY A 86 -9.51 13.01 -15.31
C GLY A 86 -9.43 14.53 -15.35
N PRO A 87 -10.24 15.19 -16.20
CA PRO A 87 -10.33 16.65 -16.28
C PRO A 87 -10.73 17.31 -14.95
N VAL A 88 -11.28 16.55 -14.00
CA VAL A 88 -11.71 17.02 -12.67
C VAL A 88 -10.55 17.54 -11.81
N PHE A 89 -9.30 17.14 -12.07
CA PHE A 89 -8.11 17.62 -11.35
C PHE A 89 -7.17 18.51 -12.18
N ARG A 90 -7.52 18.83 -13.44
CA ARG A 90 -6.92 20.00 -14.07
C ARG A 90 -7.58 21.20 -13.41
N ASP A 91 -6.91 21.74 -12.40
CA ASP A 91 -7.16 23.08 -11.93
C ASP A 91 -6.98 24.02 -13.13
N LEU A 92 -8.09 24.39 -13.78
CA LEU A 92 -8.10 25.17 -15.02
C LEU A 92 -7.46 26.55 -14.81
N GLU A 93 -7.34 27.00 -13.57
CA GLU A 93 -6.66 28.24 -13.19
C GLU A 93 -5.13 28.14 -13.26
N LYS A 94 -4.55 26.94 -13.08
CA LYS A 94 -3.09 26.73 -13.12
C LYS A 94 -2.51 26.60 -14.53
N GLY A 95 -3.34 26.61 -15.57
CA GLY A 95 -2.92 26.58 -16.97
C GLY A 95 -2.76 27.95 -17.63
N ARG A 96 -2.79 29.06 -16.85
CA ARG A 96 -2.78 30.44 -17.35
C ARG A 96 -1.45 31.19 -17.22
N PHE A 97 -0.37 30.52 -16.85
CA PHE A 97 0.98 31.10 -16.80
C PHE A 97 1.97 30.25 -17.59
#